data_AF-A0A3D1YM57-F1
#
_entry.id   AF-A0A3D1YM57-F1
#
_cell.length_a   1.000
_cell.length_b   1.000
_cell.length_c   1.000
_cell.angle_alpha   90.00
_cell.angle_beta   90.00
_cell.angle_gamma   90.00
#
_symmetry.space_group_name_H-M   'P 1'
#
loop_
_entity.id
_entity.type
_entity.pdbx_description
1 polymer ?
#
loop_
_entity_poly.entity_id
_entity_poly.type
_entity_poly.pdbx_seq_one_letter_code
_entity_poly.pdbx_strand_id
1 'polypeptide(L)'
;MCGLFFAHDVLRYIVFMRKLHFLAVFTILSFCFSSGVQAVLVPQPVGMFVLPIAGHILDDDVVVDSRALLDHERRVREVLESQRDLGAYHPALAERWLSLAHEAMRLGQSESAANLFQQGLHNLRLNSGLTTDAQIGALNDWITVLRRLGDSEGLSQQLSYRYRITGLGAQSWTDDRLKYALEYYDHELSVLAVAQWYAIEREVLKFAEHLEDVVHRACRGDTVDVKACSALVKRRLQLLYLISFAVEPYVENRQALPLYKPRVLEERSVTDEQLANIERGAFLTGVRMMKEAIELDSDNDELELVLADWRWFYGRSGDAVSTYERLAEKTPELFAEPVELPHGLISGPPILASEVAQATFSFEVTTRGRVREISEISSTNGARDAIRIKKGLRELRFRPALDDAAERVTVIVTKTYRETRSR
;
A
#
# COMPACT_ATOMS: atom_id res chain seq x y z
N MET A 1 19.76 -56.88 -58.73
CA MET A 1 18.91 -56.01 -59.57
C MET A 1 19.62 -54.67 -59.70
N CYS A 2 19.85 -54.25 -60.94
CA CYS A 2 20.65 -53.09 -61.31
C CYS A 2 20.06 -51.76 -60.83
N GLY A 3 20.96 -50.82 -60.51
CA GLY A 3 20.98 -49.53 -61.20
C GLY A 3 20.40 -48.33 -60.45
N LEU A 4 21.32 -47.44 -60.05
CA LEU A 4 21.28 -45.99 -60.28
C LEU A 4 20.04 -45.24 -59.80
N PHE A 5 20.19 -44.38 -58.78
CA PHE A 5 20.02 -42.92 -58.89
C PHE A 5 20.48 -42.32 -57.54
N PHE A 6 21.65 -41.67 -57.56
CA PHE A 6 21.77 -40.22 -57.39
C PHE A 6 21.42 -39.76 -55.95
N ALA A 7 22.42 -39.37 -55.16
CA ALA A 7 22.87 -37.97 -55.18
C ALA A 7 21.70 -36.99 -55.01
N HIS A 8 21.03 -37.00 -53.83
CA HIS A 8 20.11 -35.91 -53.51
C HIS A 8 19.89 -35.49 -52.05
N ASP A 9 20.27 -36.25 -51.01
CA ASP A 9 19.87 -35.84 -49.64
C ASP A 9 20.97 -35.52 -48.64
N VAL A 10 22.25 -35.69 -48.98
CA VAL A 10 23.37 -35.20 -48.14
C VAL A 10 23.72 -33.73 -48.43
N LEU A 11 23.22 -33.16 -49.53
CA LEU A 11 23.41 -31.75 -49.91
C LEU A 11 22.30 -30.79 -49.43
N ARG A 12 21.21 -31.29 -48.84
CA ARG A 12 20.12 -30.44 -48.29
C ARG A 12 20.40 -29.89 -46.88
N TYR A 13 21.37 -30.46 -46.17
CA TYR A 13 21.70 -30.04 -44.79
C TYR A 13 22.66 -28.82 -44.73
N ILE A 14 23.33 -28.47 -45.84
CA ILE A 14 24.31 -27.36 -45.89
C ILE A 14 23.75 -26.11 -46.62
N VAL A 15 22.59 -26.22 -47.28
CA VAL A 15 21.98 -25.10 -48.02
C VAL A 15 20.82 -24.43 -47.25
N PHE A 16 20.24 -25.06 -46.22
CA PHE A 16 19.23 -24.43 -45.37
C PHE A 16 19.83 -23.61 -44.20
N MET A 17 21.07 -23.89 -43.80
CA MET A 17 21.81 -23.17 -42.75
C MET A 17 22.61 -21.96 -43.27
N ARG A 18 22.53 -21.63 -44.57
CA ARG A 18 23.33 -20.55 -45.20
C ARG A 18 22.50 -19.42 -45.82
N LYS A 19 21.19 -19.40 -45.55
CA LYS A 19 20.26 -18.32 -45.94
C LYS A 19 19.82 -17.40 -44.79
N LEU A 20 20.37 -17.59 -43.58
CA LEU A 20 20.11 -16.73 -42.41
C LEU A 20 21.29 -15.79 -42.06
N HIS A 21 22.35 -15.80 -42.86
CA HIS A 21 23.53 -14.95 -42.68
C HIS A 21 23.87 -14.31 -44.02
N PHE A 22 23.34 -13.12 -44.28
CA PHE A 22 23.84 -12.05 -45.16
C PHE A 22 22.66 -11.21 -45.70
N LEU A 23 22.20 -10.27 -44.87
CA LEU A 23 21.29 -9.11 -45.11
C LEU A 23 20.52 -8.94 -43.80
N ALA A 24 20.70 -7.93 -42.94
CA ALA A 24 21.30 -6.64 -43.11
C ALA A 24 21.96 -6.18 -41.80
N VAL A 25 23.21 -5.73 -41.92
CA VAL A 25 23.82 -4.74 -41.04
C VAL A 25 23.04 -3.44 -41.25
N PHE A 26 22.24 -3.05 -40.26
CA PHE A 26 21.89 -1.66 -39.91
C PHE A 26 20.81 -1.72 -38.82
N THR A 27 21.19 -1.62 -37.55
CA THR A 27 20.68 -0.63 -36.59
C THR A 27 21.14 -0.93 -35.16
N ILE A 28 22.08 -0.10 -34.71
CA ILE A 28 22.05 0.65 -33.44
C ILE A 28 22.05 -0.15 -32.13
N LEU A 29 23.15 0.06 -31.38
CA LEU A 29 23.26 -0.12 -29.94
C LEU A 29 21.95 0.25 -29.22
N SER A 30 21.34 -0.73 -28.56
CA SER A 30 20.52 -0.47 -27.37
C SER A 30 21.14 -1.24 -26.21
N PHE A 31 22.03 -0.53 -25.50
CA PHE A 31 22.23 -0.73 -24.08
C PHE A 31 20.87 -0.52 -23.41
N CYS A 32 20.11 -1.59 -23.17
CA CYS A 32 19.04 -1.52 -22.18
C CYS A 32 19.72 -1.56 -20.81
N PHE A 33 20.07 -0.37 -20.31
CA PHE A 33 20.02 -0.11 -18.89
C PHE A 33 18.59 -0.42 -18.44
N SER A 34 18.37 -1.62 -17.92
CA SER A 34 17.24 -1.85 -17.02
C SER A 34 17.61 -1.20 -15.69
N SER A 35 17.48 0.12 -15.63
CA SER A 35 17.25 0.82 -14.37
C SER A 35 16.00 0.19 -13.77
N GLY A 36 16.19 -0.58 -12.70
CA GLY A 36 15.09 -1.04 -11.88
C GLY A 36 14.36 0.18 -11.35
N VAL A 37 13.24 0.52 -11.98
CA VAL A 37 12.30 1.49 -11.43
C VAL A 37 11.66 0.80 -10.23
N GLN A 38 12.19 1.09 -9.04
CA GLN A 38 11.54 0.71 -7.79
C GLN A 38 10.15 1.34 -7.79
N ALA A 39 9.13 0.49 -7.75
CA ALA A 39 7.75 0.92 -7.59
C ALA A 39 7.61 1.57 -6.22
N VAL A 40 7.63 2.90 -6.17
CA VAL A 40 7.23 3.60 -4.95
C VAL A 40 5.72 3.66 -4.95
N LEU A 41 5.17 2.76 -4.15
CA LEU A 41 3.76 2.63 -3.97
C LEU A 41 3.32 3.71 -2.98
N VAL A 42 2.73 4.78 -3.53
CA VAL A 42 2.35 5.97 -2.77
C VAL A 42 1.07 5.67 -2.00
N PRO A 43 1.07 5.70 -0.67
CA PRO A 43 -0.18 5.74 0.08
C PRO A 43 -0.86 7.07 -0.20
N GLN A 44 -1.98 6.97 -0.92
CA GLN A 44 -2.88 8.05 -1.33
C GLN A 44 -2.36 9.48 -1.10
N PRO A 45 -2.04 10.23 -2.16
CA PRO A 45 -1.93 11.67 -1.98
C PRO A 45 -3.31 12.21 -1.62
N VAL A 46 -3.35 12.94 -0.52
CA VAL A 46 -4.58 13.36 0.14
C VAL A 46 -5.20 14.50 -0.67
N GLY A 47 -6.39 14.26 -1.24
CA GLY A 47 -7.03 15.22 -2.15
C GLY A 47 -7.88 14.59 -3.26
N MET A 48 -8.95 13.89 -2.88
CA MET A 48 -9.95 13.24 -3.72
C MET A 48 -9.48 12.06 -4.58
N PHE A 49 -9.96 10.91 -4.15
CA PHE A 49 -10.41 9.76 -4.92
C PHE A 49 -9.46 9.24 -5.98
N VAL A 50 -8.14 9.45 -5.96
CA VAL A 50 -7.32 9.11 -7.13
C VAL A 50 -5.98 8.44 -6.79
N LEU A 51 -5.62 7.34 -7.48
CA LEU A 51 -4.36 6.58 -7.34
C LEU A 51 -3.60 6.44 -8.67
N PRO A 52 -2.26 6.56 -8.69
CA PRO A 52 -1.49 6.22 -9.88
C PRO A 52 -1.53 4.72 -10.17
N ILE A 53 -1.61 4.32 -11.44
CA ILE A 53 -1.57 2.91 -11.85
C ILE A 53 -0.17 2.56 -12.36
N ALA A 54 0.49 1.61 -11.70
CA ALA A 54 1.62 0.87 -12.26
C ALA A 54 1.17 -0.55 -12.59
N GLY A 55 1.43 -0.99 -13.81
CA GLY A 55 0.84 -2.20 -14.37
C GLY A 55 1.21 -3.48 -13.61
N HIS A 56 0.23 -4.09 -12.95
CA HIS A 56 0.21 -5.52 -12.69
C HIS A 56 -1.22 -6.03 -12.88
N ILE A 57 -1.43 -6.73 -13.99
CA ILE A 57 -2.40 -7.81 -14.07
C ILE A 57 -1.59 -9.03 -13.65
N LEU A 58 -1.91 -9.62 -12.50
CA LEU A 58 -1.46 -10.97 -12.19
C LEU A 58 -2.25 -11.89 -13.11
N ASP A 59 -1.69 -12.15 -14.28
CA ASP A 59 -2.15 -13.24 -15.13
C ASP A 59 -1.60 -14.53 -14.52
N ASP A 60 -2.37 -15.09 -13.58
CA ASP A 60 -2.09 -16.40 -13.02
C ASP A 60 -2.61 -17.42 -14.04
N ASP A 61 -1.80 -17.66 -15.08
CA ASP A 61 -1.97 -18.76 -16.03
C ASP A 61 -1.62 -20.08 -15.31
N VAL A 62 -2.41 -20.40 -14.28
CA VAL A 62 -2.25 -21.60 -13.46
C VAL A 62 -2.79 -22.76 -14.27
N VAL A 63 -1.90 -23.62 -14.76
CA VAL A 63 -2.26 -24.92 -15.32
C VAL A 63 -3.02 -25.70 -14.23
N VAL A 64 -4.33 -25.82 -14.41
CA VAL A 64 -5.23 -26.50 -13.47
C VAL A 64 -5.01 -28.01 -13.56
N ASP A 65 -4.39 -28.59 -12.53
CA ASP A 65 -4.32 -30.06 -12.38
C ASP A 65 -5.67 -30.60 -11.88
N SER A 66 -6.53 -30.99 -12.81
CA SER A 66 -7.85 -31.54 -12.52
C SER A 66 -7.82 -32.77 -11.62
N ARG A 67 -6.76 -33.59 -11.68
CA ARG A 67 -6.64 -34.77 -10.82
C ARG A 67 -6.33 -34.36 -9.39
N ALA A 68 -5.41 -33.42 -9.21
CA ALA A 68 -5.08 -32.90 -7.89
C ALA A 68 -6.27 -32.19 -7.23
N LEU A 69 -7.10 -31.47 -8.01
CA LEU A 69 -8.34 -30.88 -7.51
C LEU A 69 -9.35 -31.94 -7.01
N LEU A 70 -9.61 -32.98 -7.81
CA LEU A 70 -10.52 -34.06 -7.41
C LEU A 70 -10.01 -34.82 -6.18
N ASP A 71 -8.71 -35.07 -6.11
CA ASP A 71 -8.08 -35.69 -4.94
C ASP A 71 -8.19 -34.78 -3.70
N HIS A 72 -8.06 -33.46 -3.86
CA HIS A 72 -8.25 -32.49 -2.80
C HIS A 72 -9.69 -32.50 -2.27
N GLU A 73 -10.69 -32.44 -3.15
CA GLU A 73 -12.11 -32.52 -2.77
C GLU A 73 -12.48 -33.83 -2.08
N ARG A 74 -11.85 -34.95 -2.48
CA ARG A 74 -12.02 -36.24 -1.77
C ARG A 74 -11.50 -36.14 -0.34
N ARG A 75 -10.29 -35.60 -0.12
CA ARG A 75 -9.72 -35.43 1.23
C ARG A 75 -10.53 -34.47 2.09
N VAL A 76 -11.08 -33.39 1.52
CA VAL A 76 -12.00 -32.50 2.25
C VAL A 76 -13.21 -33.29 2.77
N ARG A 77 -13.80 -34.17 1.95
CA ARG A 77 -14.92 -35.03 2.38
C ARG A 77 -14.52 -36.01 3.48
N GLU A 78 -13.34 -36.60 3.41
CA GLU A 78 -12.83 -37.51 4.46
C GLU A 78 -12.67 -36.78 5.82
N VAL A 79 -12.25 -35.51 5.82
CA VAL A 79 -12.17 -34.72 7.06
C VAL A 79 -13.57 -34.36 7.58
N LEU A 80 -14.53 -34.05 6.71
CA LEU A 80 -15.93 -33.82 7.11
C LEU A 80 -16.57 -35.08 7.72
N GLU A 81 -16.30 -36.27 7.18
CA GLU A 81 -16.73 -37.54 7.76
C GLU A 81 -16.09 -37.75 9.14
N SER A 82 -14.77 -37.54 9.23
CA SER A 82 -14.05 -37.59 10.52
C SER A 82 -14.64 -36.60 11.55
N GLN A 83 -15.07 -35.41 11.12
CA GLN A 83 -15.71 -34.43 11.98
C GLN A 83 -17.07 -34.90 12.50
N ARG A 84 -17.85 -35.63 11.69
CA ARG A 84 -19.13 -36.21 12.13
C ARG A 84 -18.91 -37.30 13.18
N ASP A 85 -17.88 -38.12 13.00
CA ASP A 85 -17.59 -39.25 13.88
C ASP A 85 -16.94 -38.82 15.20
N LEU A 86 -16.00 -37.87 15.14
CA LEU A 86 -15.20 -37.43 16.30
C LEU A 86 -15.82 -36.23 17.04
N GLY A 87 -16.75 -35.52 16.40
CA GLY A 87 -17.30 -34.26 16.87
C GLY A 87 -16.57 -33.03 16.30
N ALA A 88 -17.30 -31.91 16.21
CA ALA A 88 -16.89 -30.69 15.49
C ALA A 88 -15.54 -30.08 15.94
N TYR A 89 -15.17 -30.29 17.20
CA TYR A 89 -14.02 -29.64 17.82
C TYR A 89 -12.93 -30.62 18.24
N HIS A 90 -12.95 -31.86 17.73
CA HIS A 90 -11.94 -32.84 18.08
C HIS A 90 -10.52 -32.34 17.72
N PRO A 91 -9.51 -32.44 18.62
CA PRO A 91 -8.17 -31.86 18.42
C PRO A 91 -7.46 -32.29 17.13
N ALA A 92 -7.69 -33.53 16.69
CA ALA A 92 -7.10 -34.08 15.47
C ALA A 92 -7.58 -33.41 14.16
N LEU A 93 -8.63 -32.59 14.21
CA LEU A 93 -9.19 -31.93 13.02
C LEU A 93 -8.42 -30.67 12.64
N ALA A 94 -7.85 -29.92 13.60
CA ALA A 94 -7.16 -28.66 13.32
C ALA A 94 -6.05 -28.82 12.27
N GLU A 95 -5.13 -29.76 12.49
CA GLU A 95 -4.01 -30.01 11.59
C GLU A 95 -4.47 -30.50 10.22
N ARG A 96 -5.52 -31.34 10.17
CA ARG A 96 -6.09 -31.83 8.91
C ARG A 96 -6.67 -30.69 8.07
N TRP A 97 -7.42 -29.77 8.70
CA TRP A 97 -7.96 -28.59 8.03
C TRP A 97 -6.85 -27.66 7.52
N LEU A 98 -5.83 -27.40 8.32
CA LEU A 98 -4.71 -26.54 7.93
C LEU A 98 -3.91 -27.16 6.77
N SER A 99 -3.65 -28.47 6.80
CA SER A 99 -2.98 -29.17 5.71
C SER A 99 -3.77 -29.09 4.40
N LEU A 100 -5.10 -29.19 4.46
CA LEU A 100 -5.96 -29.00 3.29
C LEU A 100 -5.95 -27.56 2.79
N ALA A 101 -5.92 -26.57 3.70
CA ALA A 101 -5.83 -25.16 3.33
C ALA A 101 -4.54 -24.86 2.54
N HIS A 102 -3.39 -25.36 3.02
CA HIS A 102 -2.11 -25.23 2.30
C HIS A 102 -2.12 -25.92 0.93
N GLU A 103 -2.81 -27.06 0.82
CA GLU A 103 -3.02 -27.71 -0.46
C GLU A 103 -3.87 -26.87 -1.41
N ALA A 104 -5.00 -26.33 -0.94
CA ALA A 104 -5.85 -25.45 -1.72
C ALA A 104 -5.07 -24.21 -2.22
N MET A 105 -4.17 -23.64 -1.38
CA MET A 105 -3.27 -22.56 -1.81
C MET A 105 -2.37 -22.96 -2.99
N ARG A 106 -1.76 -24.15 -2.94
CA ARG A 106 -0.89 -24.65 -4.02
C ARG A 106 -1.66 -24.89 -5.32
N LEU A 107 -2.94 -25.23 -5.22
CA LEU A 107 -3.83 -25.46 -6.35
C LEU A 107 -4.51 -24.19 -6.87
N GLY A 108 -4.17 -23.01 -6.34
CA GLY A 108 -4.78 -21.73 -6.73
C GLY A 108 -6.22 -21.55 -6.25
N GLN A 109 -6.73 -22.44 -5.39
CA GLN A 109 -8.11 -22.42 -4.88
C GLN A 109 -8.24 -21.48 -3.68
N SER A 110 -8.09 -20.17 -3.92
CA SER A 110 -8.01 -19.16 -2.85
C SER A 110 -9.26 -19.13 -1.95
N GLU A 111 -10.47 -19.27 -2.51
CA GLU A 111 -11.71 -19.31 -1.71
C GLU A 111 -11.78 -20.56 -0.82
N SER A 112 -11.45 -21.73 -1.37
CA SER A 112 -11.37 -22.98 -0.61
C SER A 112 -10.34 -22.88 0.50
N ALA A 113 -9.14 -22.36 0.19
CA ALA A 113 -8.07 -22.16 1.16
C ALA A 113 -8.52 -21.28 2.33
N ALA A 114 -9.17 -20.14 2.06
CA ALA A 114 -9.67 -19.24 3.10
C ALA A 114 -10.66 -19.93 4.05
N ASN A 115 -11.62 -20.68 3.50
CA ASN A 115 -12.60 -21.44 4.27
C ASN A 115 -11.94 -22.53 5.14
N LEU A 116 -10.95 -23.24 4.60
CA LEU A 116 -10.23 -24.29 5.31
C LEU A 116 -9.32 -23.73 6.41
N PHE A 117 -8.65 -22.59 6.17
CA PHE A 117 -7.91 -21.87 7.21
C PHE A 117 -8.82 -21.42 8.35
N GLN A 118 -9.99 -20.86 8.03
CA GLN A 118 -10.96 -20.45 9.05
C GLN A 118 -11.36 -21.63 9.94
N GLN A 119 -11.67 -22.79 9.34
CA GLN A 119 -12.04 -24.00 10.10
C GLN A 119 -10.87 -24.52 10.96
N GLY A 120 -9.68 -24.64 10.37
CA GLY A 120 -8.50 -25.13 11.06
C GLY A 120 -8.09 -24.23 12.24
N LEU A 121 -8.05 -22.91 12.03
CA LEU A 121 -7.74 -21.94 13.08
C LEU A 121 -8.83 -21.89 14.14
N HIS A 122 -10.11 -21.99 13.79
CA HIS A 122 -11.19 -22.04 14.77
C HIS A 122 -11.06 -23.26 15.69
N ASN A 123 -10.82 -24.45 15.12
CA ASN A 123 -10.60 -25.67 15.89
C ASN A 123 -9.32 -25.58 16.74
N LEU A 124 -8.23 -25.06 16.18
CA LEU A 124 -6.97 -24.83 16.91
C LEU A 124 -7.15 -23.91 18.12
N ARG A 125 -7.92 -22.83 17.97
CA ARG A 125 -8.21 -21.87 19.05
C ARG A 125 -8.99 -22.51 20.20
N LEU A 126 -9.94 -23.39 19.90
CA LEU A 126 -10.74 -24.08 20.93
C LEU A 126 -9.92 -25.11 21.71
N ASN A 127 -8.97 -25.78 21.05
CA ASN A 127 -8.19 -26.86 21.67
C ASN A 127 -6.89 -26.39 22.33
N SER A 128 -6.23 -25.40 21.75
CA SER A 128 -4.90 -24.94 22.20
C SER A 128 -4.93 -23.55 22.87
N GLY A 129 -6.08 -22.87 22.86
CA GLY A 129 -6.27 -21.54 23.44
C GLY A 129 -6.21 -20.40 22.41
N LEU A 130 -6.63 -19.21 22.84
CA LEU A 130 -6.81 -18.05 21.97
C LEU A 130 -5.49 -17.34 21.57
N THR A 131 -4.36 -17.72 22.15
CA THR A 131 -3.08 -17.03 21.95
C THR A 131 -1.94 -18.04 21.99
N THR A 132 -1.64 -18.67 20.85
CA THR A 132 -0.53 -19.62 20.73
C THR A 132 0.31 -19.33 19.50
N ASP A 133 1.62 -19.51 19.58
CA ASP A 133 2.53 -19.29 18.44
C ASP A 133 2.19 -20.20 17.25
N ALA A 134 1.62 -21.39 17.51
CA ALA A 134 1.11 -22.30 16.47
C ALA A 134 0.05 -21.65 15.56
N GLN A 135 -0.66 -20.61 16.02
CA GLN A 135 -1.62 -19.86 15.20
C GLN A 135 -0.93 -18.88 14.24
N ILE A 136 0.26 -18.37 14.57
CA ILE A 136 0.92 -17.30 13.81
C ILE A 136 1.25 -17.78 12.40
N GLY A 137 1.76 -19.00 12.26
CA GLY A 137 2.05 -19.60 10.94
C GLY A 137 0.80 -19.67 10.06
N ALA A 138 -0.25 -20.32 10.54
CA ALA A 138 -1.52 -20.44 9.82
C ALA A 138 -2.20 -19.08 9.54
N LEU A 139 -2.07 -18.10 10.45
CA LEU A 139 -2.57 -16.75 10.23
C LEU A 139 -1.81 -16.03 9.11
N ASN A 140 -0.49 -16.16 9.03
CA ASN A 140 0.31 -15.54 7.98
C ASN A 140 -0.08 -16.06 6.59
N ASP A 141 -0.33 -17.36 6.49
CA ASP A 141 -0.77 -17.99 5.24
C ASP A 141 -2.19 -17.56 4.88
N TRP A 142 -3.11 -17.53 5.85
CA TRP A 142 -4.47 -17.06 5.61
C TRP A 142 -4.51 -15.58 5.19
N ILE A 143 -3.72 -14.71 5.84
CA ILE A 143 -3.55 -13.31 5.44
C ILE A 143 -3.07 -13.19 3.98
N THR A 144 -2.18 -14.08 3.54
CA THR A 144 -1.73 -14.13 2.14
C THR A 144 -2.86 -14.48 1.20
N VAL A 145 -3.71 -15.45 1.56
CA VAL A 145 -4.91 -15.81 0.80
C VAL A 145 -5.90 -14.64 0.73
N LEU A 146 -6.17 -13.98 1.86
CA LEU A 146 -7.11 -12.85 1.92
C LEU A 146 -6.66 -11.67 1.03
N ARG A 147 -5.34 -11.40 0.99
CA ARG A 147 -4.76 -10.42 0.06
C ARG A 147 -5.01 -10.78 -1.41
N ARG A 148 -4.89 -12.06 -1.78
CA ARG A 148 -5.16 -12.53 -3.15
C ARG A 148 -6.64 -12.44 -3.51
N LEU A 149 -7.52 -12.73 -2.56
CA LEU A 149 -8.97 -12.63 -2.72
C LEU A 149 -9.46 -11.17 -2.81
N GLY A 150 -8.66 -10.21 -2.33
CA GLY A 150 -9.13 -8.83 -2.17
C GLY A 150 -10.16 -8.66 -1.05
N ASP A 151 -10.30 -9.65 -0.15
CA ASP A 151 -11.20 -9.58 1.00
C ASP A 151 -10.62 -8.66 2.08
N SER A 152 -10.86 -7.36 1.92
CA SER A 152 -10.33 -6.32 2.81
C SER A 152 -10.87 -6.43 4.23
N GLU A 153 -12.11 -6.87 4.41
CA GLU A 153 -12.73 -7.01 5.74
C GLU A 153 -12.13 -8.20 6.50
N GLY A 154 -12.09 -9.37 5.85
CA GLY A 154 -11.44 -10.55 6.40
C GLY A 154 -9.96 -10.28 6.72
N LEU A 155 -9.26 -9.56 5.84
CA LEU A 155 -7.87 -9.15 6.03
C LEU A 155 -7.70 -8.25 7.27
N SER A 156 -8.52 -7.22 7.44
CA SER A 156 -8.53 -6.36 8.64
C SER A 156 -8.69 -7.19 9.92
N GLN A 157 -9.65 -8.12 9.93
CA GLN A 157 -9.92 -8.98 11.09
C GLN A 157 -8.71 -9.84 11.44
N GLN A 158 -8.08 -10.50 10.46
CA GLN A 158 -6.93 -11.39 10.73
C GLN A 158 -5.66 -10.62 11.08
N LEU A 159 -5.40 -9.46 10.47
CA LEU A 159 -4.28 -8.58 10.82
C LEU A 159 -4.41 -8.06 12.25
N SER A 160 -5.59 -7.56 12.61
CA SER A 160 -5.91 -7.11 13.97
C SER A 160 -5.73 -8.24 14.99
N TYR A 161 -6.22 -9.44 14.68
CA TYR A 161 -6.04 -10.61 15.54
C TYR A 161 -4.56 -10.97 15.74
N ARG A 162 -3.77 -11.06 14.65
CA ARG A 162 -2.34 -11.36 14.71
C ARG A 162 -1.58 -10.30 15.50
N TYR A 163 -1.87 -9.02 15.27
CA TYR A 163 -1.30 -7.92 16.03
C TYR A 163 -1.63 -8.02 17.53
N ARG A 164 -2.86 -8.44 17.87
CA ARG A 164 -3.28 -8.63 19.25
C ARG A 164 -2.52 -9.75 19.96
N ILE A 165 -2.44 -10.93 19.34
CA ILE A 165 -1.79 -12.08 19.97
C ILE A 165 -0.26 -11.95 20.03
N THR A 166 0.33 -11.08 19.20
CA THR A 166 1.77 -10.81 19.20
C THR A 166 2.16 -9.70 20.18
N GLY A 167 1.20 -9.16 20.94
CA GLY A 167 1.44 -8.31 22.09
C GLY A 167 0.95 -6.86 21.97
N LEU A 168 0.14 -6.49 20.96
CA LEU A 168 -0.43 -5.12 20.84
C LEU A 168 0.62 -3.99 20.91
N GLY A 169 1.83 -4.23 20.42
CA GLY A 169 2.94 -3.28 20.59
C GLY A 169 3.38 -3.12 22.05
N ALA A 170 3.45 -4.23 22.79
CA ALA A 170 4.04 -4.31 24.13
C ALA A 170 5.55 -3.99 24.12
N GLN A 171 6.09 -3.75 25.31
CA GLN A 171 7.32 -2.99 25.59
C GLN A 171 8.58 -3.42 24.82
N SER A 172 8.75 -4.70 24.47
CA SER A 172 9.92 -5.16 23.71
C SER A 172 9.55 -5.46 22.25
N TRP A 173 10.04 -4.60 21.35
CA TRP A 173 9.94 -4.80 19.91
C TRP A 173 10.94 -5.86 19.46
N THR A 174 10.43 -6.91 18.83
CA THR A 174 11.22 -7.82 18.01
C THR A 174 10.94 -7.48 16.55
N ASP A 175 11.83 -7.83 15.63
CA ASP A 175 11.62 -7.59 14.19
C ASP A 175 10.27 -8.13 13.68
N ASP A 176 9.86 -9.34 14.10
CA ASP A 176 8.58 -9.94 13.69
C ASP A 176 7.36 -9.17 14.23
N ARG A 177 7.35 -8.83 15.53
CA ARG A 177 6.29 -8.02 16.15
C ARG A 177 6.15 -6.65 15.50
N LEU A 178 7.28 -5.98 15.22
CA LEU A 178 7.26 -4.70 14.51
C LEU A 178 6.69 -4.89 13.11
N LYS A 179 7.16 -5.88 12.35
CA LYS A 179 6.61 -6.21 11.03
C LYS A 179 5.10 -6.45 11.07
N TYR A 180 4.60 -7.23 12.02
CA TYR A 180 3.17 -7.50 12.15
C TYR A 180 2.35 -6.27 12.52
N ALA A 181 2.89 -5.39 13.37
CA ALA A 181 2.27 -4.11 13.70
C ALA A 181 2.20 -3.19 12.48
N LEU A 182 3.29 -3.07 11.71
CA LEU A 182 3.33 -2.26 10.50
C LEU A 182 2.37 -2.78 9.43
N GLU A 183 2.29 -4.10 9.22
CA GLU A 183 1.30 -4.70 8.31
C GLU A 183 -0.15 -4.38 8.73
N TYR A 184 -0.45 -4.37 10.03
CA TYR A 184 -1.77 -3.98 10.54
C TYR A 184 -2.05 -2.49 10.29
N TYR A 185 -1.15 -1.60 10.73
CA TYR A 185 -1.36 -0.16 10.57
C TYR A 185 -1.42 0.28 9.11
N ASP A 186 -0.58 -0.27 8.24
CA ASP A 186 -0.57 0.06 6.82
C ASP A 186 -1.88 -0.31 6.13
N HIS A 187 -2.43 -1.48 6.48
CA HIS A 187 -3.73 -1.93 5.98
C HIS A 187 -4.87 -1.05 6.49
N GLU A 188 -4.95 -0.82 7.80
CA GLU A 188 -6.01 0.02 8.37
C GLU A 188 -5.95 1.47 7.87
N LEU A 189 -4.76 2.05 7.72
CA LEU A 189 -4.60 3.37 7.11
C LEU A 189 -5.07 3.38 5.64
N SER A 190 -4.85 2.29 4.91
CA SER A 190 -5.34 2.13 3.54
C SER A 190 -6.86 1.99 3.47
N VAL A 191 -7.49 1.30 4.43
CA VAL A 191 -8.95 1.23 4.60
C VAL A 191 -9.50 2.62 4.91
N LEU A 192 -8.92 3.32 5.88
CA LEU A 192 -9.35 4.65 6.30
C LEU A 192 -9.23 5.70 5.18
N ALA A 193 -8.25 5.54 4.28
CA ALA A 193 -8.06 6.43 3.14
C ALA A 193 -9.24 6.41 2.15
N VAL A 194 -9.99 5.31 2.08
CA VAL A 194 -11.15 5.15 1.17
C VAL A 194 -12.49 5.14 1.90
N ALA A 195 -12.48 5.13 3.24
CA ALA A 195 -13.68 5.03 4.06
C ALA A 195 -14.48 6.34 4.14
N GLN A 196 -15.77 6.22 4.48
CA GLN A 196 -16.65 7.35 4.76
C GLN A 196 -16.67 7.63 6.27
N TRP A 197 -15.90 8.63 6.71
CA TRP A 197 -15.57 8.82 8.13
C TRP A 197 -16.76 9.14 9.03
N TYR A 198 -17.80 9.80 8.53
CA TYR A 198 -19.02 10.11 9.30
C TYR A 198 -19.71 8.87 9.87
N ALA A 199 -19.50 7.69 9.27
CA ALA A 199 -20.09 6.44 9.74
C ALA A 199 -19.18 5.69 10.75
N ILE A 200 -17.93 6.11 10.90
CA ILE A 200 -16.88 5.37 11.64
C ILE A 200 -16.01 6.27 12.54
N GLU A 201 -16.51 7.46 12.91
CA GLU A 201 -15.73 8.46 13.68
C GLU A 201 -15.15 7.87 14.97
N ARG A 202 -15.95 7.03 15.65
CA ARG A 202 -15.54 6.39 16.91
C ARG A 202 -14.40 5.40 16.69
N GLU A 203 -14.46 4.63 15.62
CA GLU A 203 -13.44 3.65 15.24
C GLU A 203 -12.14 4.37 14.85
N VAL A 204 -12.24 5.47 14.10
CA VAL A 204 -11.10 6.34 13.77
C VAL A 204 -10.44 6.88 15.02
N LEU A 205 -11.23 7.39 15.98
CA LEU A 205 -10.69 7.92 17.24
C LEU A 205 -9.97 6.84 18.06
N LYS A 206 -10.58 5.66 18.23
CA LYS A 206 -9.92 4.53 18.91
C LYS A 206 -8.62 4.14 18.23
N PHE A 207 -8.60 4.12 16.90
CA PHE A 207 -7.39 3.82 16.13
C PHE A 207 -6.32 4.90 16.34
N ALA A 208 -6.72 6.18 16.35
CA ALA A 208 -5.83 7.31 16.58
C ALA A 208 -5.19 7.30 17.98
N GLU A 209 -6.00 7.06 19.01
CA GLU A 209 -5.56 6.94 20.40
C GLU A 209 -4.58 5.77 20.56
N HIS A 210 -4.94 4.58 20.05
CA HIS A 210 -4.09 3.41 20.14
C HIS A 210 -2.76 3.56 19.40
N LEU A 211 -2.76 4.15 18.21
CA LEU A 211 -1.53 4.42 17.45
C LEU A 211 -0.65 5.47 18.15
N GLU A 212 -1.25 6.50 18.75
CA GLU A 212 -0.52 7.49 19.56
C GLU A 212 0.16 6.85 20.77
N ASP A 213 -0.56 6.00 21.50
CA ASP A 213 -0.02 5.27 22.65
C ASP A 213 1.15 4.35 22.27
N VAL A 214 1.03 3.67 21.12
CA VAL A 214 2.08 2.77 20.60
C VAL A 214 3.32 3.56 20.16
N VAL A 215 3.15 4.70 19.47
CA VAL A 215 4.24 5.62 19.14
C VAL A 215 4.90 6.16 20.40
N HIS A 216 4.11 6.58 21.39
CA HIS A 216 4.61 7.08 22.66
C HIS A 216 5.49 6.05 23.36
N ARG A 217 5.04 4.79 23.46
CA ARG A 217 5.84 3.71 24.03
C ARG A 217 7.12 3.42 23.25
N ALA A 218 7.07 3.43 21.92
CA ALA A 218 8.24 3.15 21.08
C ALA A 218 9.32 4.24 21.18
N CYS A 219 8.92 5.51 21.24
CA CYS A 219 9.83 6.65 21.22
C CYS A 219 10.21 7.18 22.61
N ARG A 220 9.38 6.96 23.65
CA ARG A 220 9.58 7.51 25.01
C ARG A 220 9.43 6.50 26.15
N GLY A 221 9.24 5.21 25.83
CA GLY A 221 9.13 4.17 26.85
C GLY A 221 10.44 3.92 27.61
N ASP A 222 10.38 3.06 28.62
CA ASP A 222 11.55 2.68 29.45
C ASP A 222 12.70 2.11 28.61
N THR A 223 12.37 1.44 27.51
CA THR A 223 13.30 0.96 26.49
C THR A 223 12.91 1.56 25.14
N VAL A 224 13.63 2.59 24.69
CA VAL A 224 13.43 3.19 23.38
C VAL A 224 13.95 2.26 22.29
N ASP A 225 13.09 1.93 21.33
CA ASP A 225 13.48 1.23 20.11
C ASP A 225 13.43 2.22 18.95
N VAL A 226 14.61 2.63 18.49
CA VAL A 226 14.78 3.64 17.44
C VAL A 226 14.11 3.19 16.13
N LYS A 227 14.27 1.92 15.74
CA LYS A 227 13.69 1.37 14.51
C LYS A 227 12.17 1.34 14.58
N ALA A 228 11.61 0.91 15.70
CA ALA A 228 10.17 0.91 15.92
C ALA A 228 9.62 2.35 15.96
N CYS A 229 10.30 3.26 16.67
CA CYS A 229 9.93 4.67 16.73
C CYS A 229 9.86 5.27 15.32
N SER A 230 10.96 5.23 14.55
CA SER A 230 11.06 5.75 13.18
C SER A 230 9.99 5.20 12.24
N ALA A 231 9.66 3.90 12.36
CA ALA A 231 8.62 3.29 11.54
C ALA A 231 7.20 3.76 11.94
N LEU A 232 6.90 3.80 13.24
CA LEU A 232 5.56 4.09 13.77
C LEU A 232 5.20 5.58 13.70
N VAL A 233 6.13 6.51 13.89
CA VAL A 233 5.85 7.95 13.70
C VAL A 233 5.40 8.26 12.27
N LYS A 234 5.94 7.57 11.25
CA LYS A 234 5.47 7.72 9.87
C LYS A 234 4.00 7.32 9.69
N ARG A 235 3.56 6.22 10.33
CA ARG A 235 2.15 5.78 10.31
C ARG A 235 1.25 6.77 11.05
N ARG A 236 1.70 7.30 12.19
CA ARG A 236 0.97 8.37 12.89
C ARG A 236 0.87 9.63 12.03
N LEU A 237 1.92 9.98 11.30
CA LEU A 237 1.90 11.11 10.38
C LEU A 237 0.92 10.87 9.23
N GLN A 238 0.89 9.67 8.65
CA GLN A 238 -0.10 9.28 7.64
C GLN A 238 -1.53 9.46 8.17
N LEU A 239 -1.80 9.06 9.42
CA LEU A 239 -3.10 9.31 10.02
C LEU A 239 -3.43 10.80 10.15
N LEU A 240 -2.46 11.64 10.55
CA LEU A 240 -2.66 13.09 10.63
C LEU A 240 -2.94 13.72 9.25
N TYR A 241 -2.30 13.23 8.20
CA TYR A 241 -2.63 13.59 6.81
C TYR A 241 -4.10 13.25 6.48
N LEU A 242 -4.56 12.04 6.83
CA LEU A 242 -5.94 11.62 6.60
C LEU A 242 -6.94 12.48 7.38
N ILE A 243 -6.68 12.74 8.68
CA ILE A 243 -7.53 13.59 9.53
C ILE A 243 -7.64 14.99 8.95
N SER A 244 -6.53 15.59 8.52
CA SER A 244 -6.48 16.96 7.98
C SER A 244 -7.27 17.16 6.70
N PHE A 245 -7.72 16.06 6.08
CA PHE A 245 -8.51 16.07 4.87
C PHE A 245 -9.94 15.59 5.07
N ALA A 246 -10.12 14.54 5.88
CA ALA A 246 -11.44 13.98 6.15
C ALA A 246 -12.28 14.90 7.03
N VAL A 247 -11.65 15.67 7.92
CA VAL A 247 -12.34 16.55 8.88
C VAL A 247 -12.48 17.96 8.30
N GLU A 248 -13.69 18.50 8.27
CA GLU A 248 -13.93 19.85 7.79
C GLU A 248 -13.39 20.90 8.79
N PRO A 249 -12.51 21.83 8.36
CA PRO A 249 -11.94 22.82 9.25
C PRO A 249 -13.02 23.76 9.76
N TYR A 250 -13.09 23.94 11.08
CA TYR A 250 -14.02 24.86 11.71
C TYR A 250 -13.69 26.31 11.33
N VAL A 251 -14.61 26.98 10.62
CA VAL A 251 -14.46 28.37 10.20
C VAL A 251 -14.99 29.28 11.29
N GLU A 252 -14.16 29.59 12.29
CA GLU A 252 -14.41 30.78 13.12
C GLU A 252 -13.35 31.87 12.97
N ASN A 253 -12.06 31.55 12.80
CA ASN A 253 -11.08 32.61 12.57
C ASN A 253 -9.70 32.08 12.14
N ARG A 254 -9.47 31.87 10.84
CA ARG A 254 -8.08 31.79 10.34
C ARG A 254 -7.94 32.56 9.03
N GLN A 255 -7.04 33.54 9.04
CA GLN A 255 -6.36 34.12 7.88
C GLN A 255 -5.50 33.08 7.11
N ALA A 256 -5.62 31.78 7.42
CA ALA A 256 -5.03 30.72 6.63
C ALA A 256 -5.87 30.57 5.36
N LEU A 257 -5.21 30.61 4.21
CA LEU A 257 -5.82 30.31 2.92
C LEU A 257 -6.67 29.04 3.06
N PRO A 258 -7.99 29.09 2.78
CA PRO A 258 -8.85 27.94 2.97
C PRO A 258 -8.37 26.84 2.03
N LEU A 259 -7.83 25.76 2.61
CA LEU A 259 -7.45 24.57 1.85
C LEU A 259 -8.69 23.92 1.20
N TYR A 260 -9.89 24.13 1.77
CA TYR A 260 -11.17 23.59 1.30
C TYR A 260 -12.34 24.55 1.54
N LYS A 261 -13.42 24.42 0.75
CA LYS A 261 -14.70 25.13 0.99
C LYS A 261 -15.52 24.36 2.03
N PRO A 262 -15.99 24.98 3.12
CA PRO A 262 -16.82 24.31 4.13
C PRO A 262 -18.16 23.85 3.52
N ARG A 263 -18.63 22.64 3.87
CA ARG A 263 -20.02 22.25 3.65
C ARG A 263 -20.83 22.58 4.91
N VAL A 264 -22.15 22.55 4.76
CA VAL A 264 -23.11 23.17 5.67
C VAL A 264 -23.02 22.59 7.10
N LEU A 265 -23.27 23.46 8.08
CA LEU A 265 -23.26 23.21 9.53
C LEU A 265 -24.37 22.19 9.91
N GLU A 266 -24.00 20.92 10.10
CA GLU A 266 -24.83 19.96 10.84
C GLU A 266 -24.51 20.03 12.34
N GLU A 267 -25.46 19.63 13.20
CA GLU A 267 -25.23 19.48 14.65
C GLU A 267 -24.10 18.48 14.88
N ARG A 268 -22.96 18.96 15.41
CA ARG A 268 -21.75 18.15 15.56
C ARG A 268 -21.89 17.17 16.73
N SER A 269 -21.47 15.94 16.49
CA SER A 269 -21.32 14.93 17.54
C SER A 269 -20.09 15.25 18.41
N VAL A 270 -20.04 14.72 19.64
CA VAL A 270 -18.84 14.83 20.50
C VAL A 270 -17.60 14.20 19.83
N THR A 271 -17.80 13.15 19.03
CA THR A 271 -16.72 12.49 18.30
C THR A 271 -16.17 13.36 17.16
N ASP A 272 -17.04 14.10 16.46
CA ASP A 272 -16.62 15.07 15.44
C ASP A 272 -15.81 16.22 16.07
N GLU A 273 -16.21 16.72 17.24
CA GLU A 273 -15.44 17.75 17.95
C GLU A 273 -14.04 17.28 18.35
N GLN A 274 -13.91 16.02 18.80
CA GLN A 274 -12.61 15.41 19.12
C GLN A 274 -11.71 15.30 17.88
N LEU A 275 -12.26 14.84 16.76
CA LEU A 275 -11.52 14.78 15.49
C LEU A 275 -11.10 16.18 15.01
N ALA A 276 -11.97 17.18 15.15
CA ALA A 276 -11.65 18.58 14.85
C ALA A 276 -10.58 19.16 15.78
N ASN A 277 -10.51 18.73 17.05
CA ASN A 277 -9.42 19.09 17.95
C ASN A 277 -8.07 18.52 17.47
N ILE A 278 -8.07 17.25 17.02
CA ILE A 278 -6.87 16.60 16.48
C ILE A 278 -6.43 17.30 15.20
N GLU A 279 -7.34 17.61 14.27
CA GLU A 279 -7.06 18.36 13.05
C GLU A 279 -6.39 19.71 13.36
N ARG A 280 -6.97 20.48 14.28
CA ARG A 280 -6.44 21.81 14.66
C ARG A 280 -5.01 21.76 15.20
N GLY A 281 -4.68 20.69 15.90
CA GLY A 281 -3.36 20.43 16.48
C GLY A 281 -2.40 19.67 15.55
N ALA A 282 -2.88 19.11 14.44
CA ALA A 282 -2.16 18.13 13.62
C ALA A 282 -0.78 18.64 13.22
N PHE A 283 -0.69 19.87 12.71
CA PHE A 283 0.59 20.46 12.29
C PHE A 283 1.65 20.43 13.39
N LEU A 284 1.32 20.95 14.58
CA LEU A 284 2.25 21.05 15.71
C LEU A 284 2.59 19.67 16.27
N THR A 285 1.59 18.80 16.41
CA THR A 285 1.80 17.41 16.83
C THR A 285 2.75 16.69 15.89
N GLY A 286 2.54 16.84 14.57
CA GLY A 286 3.38 16.22 13.54
C GLY A 286 4.82 16.73 13.57
N VAL A 287 5.03 18.05 13.70
CA VAL A 287 6.38 18.61 13.82
C VAL A 287 7.07 18.12 15.08
N ARG A 288 6.38 18.12 16.23
CA ARG A 288 6.95 17.70 17.51
C ARG A 288 7.41 16.24 17.46
N MET A 289 6.50 15.33 17.07
CA MET A 289 6.82 13.89 17.06
C MET A 289 7.93 13.53 16.06
N MET A 290 7.97 14.20 14.90
CA MET A 290 9.01 13.96 13.91
C MET A 290 10.37 14.49 14.37
N LYS A 291 10.42 15.66 15.01
CA LYS A 291 11.67 16.19 15.58
C LYS A 291 12.25 15.26 16.65
N GLU A 292 11.40 14.77 17.54
CA GLU A 292 11.82 13.81 18.56
C GLU A 292 12.34 12.51 17.95
N ALA A 293 11.70 12.00 16.88
CA ALA A 293 12.19 10.82 16.18
C ALA A 293 13.54 11.08 15.48
N ILE A 294 13.73 12.26 14.88
CA ILE A 294 15.01 12.68 14.26
C ILE A 294 16.10 12.83 15.33
N GLU A 295 15.79 13.33 16.52
CA GLU A 295 16.75 13.42 17.62
C GLU A 295 17.23 12.04 18.11
N LEU A 296 16.37 11.02 18.02
CA LEU A 296 16.72 9.63 18.33
C LEU A 296 17.49 8.92 17.21
N ASP A 297 17.29 9.33 15.96
CA ASP A 297 17.84 8.73 14.75
C ASP A 297 18.41 9.83 13.82
N SER A 298 19.45 10.53 14.29
CA SER A 298 19.96 11.75 13.66
C SER A 298 20.52 11.56 12.25
N ASP A 299 20.90 10.33 11.92
CA ASP A 299 21.48 9.99 10.61
C ASP A 299 20.39 9.57 9.60
N ASN A 300 19.12 9.59 10.00
CA ASN A 300 18.00 9.18 9.16
C ASN A 300 17.45 10.36 8.33
N ASP A 301 18.11 10.59 7.20
CA ASP A 301 17.72 11.59 6.19
C ASP A 301 16.25 11.41 5.71
N GLU A 302 15.70 10.20 5.79
CA GLU A 302 14.30 9.92 5.42
C GLU A 302 13.30 10.60 6.38
N LEU A 303 13.58 10.63 7.68
CA LEU A 303 12.72 11.31 8.65
C LEU A 303 12.74 12.83 8.47
N GLU A 304 13.90 13.39 8.14
CA GLU A 304 14.04 14.81 7.82
C GLU A 304 13.24 15.18 6.56
N LEU A 305 13.34 14.34 5.53
CA LEU A 305 12.59 14.49 4.29
C LEU A 305 11.08 14.46 4.53
N VAL A 306 10.61 13.50 5.32
CA VAL A 306 9.19 13.38 5.70
C VAL A 306 8.71 14.60 6.50
N LEU A 307 9.53 15.15 7.41
CA LEU A 307 9.21 16.38 8.12
C LEU A 307 9.15 17.60 7.19
N ALA A 308 10.04 17.67 6.20
CA ALA A 308 10.02 18.72 5.18
C ALA A 308 8.74 18.65 4.34
N ASP A 309 8.32 17.46 3.93
CA ASP A 309 7.04 17.23 3.24
C ASP A 309 5.83 17.65 4.07
N TRP A 310 5.84 17.37 5.38
CA TRP A 310 4.79 17.81 6.29
C TRP A 310 4.70 19.33 6.36
N ARG A 311 5.84 20.01 6.51
CA ARG A 311 5.91 21.48 6.51
C ARG A 311 5.46 22.06 5.18
N TRP A 312 5.89 21.46 4.08
CA TRP A 312 5.52 21.86 2.73
C TRP A 312 4.01 21.76 2.50
N PHE A 313 3.40 20.66 2.96
CA PHE A 313 1.95 20.44 2.86
C PHE A 313 1.14 21.56 3.53
N TYR A 314 1.55 22.04 4.71
CA TYR A 314 0.94 23.19 5.40
C TYR A 314 1.38 24.57 4.91
N GLY A 315 2.17 24.64 3.84
CA GLY A 315 2.66 25.91 3.27
C GLY A 315 3.75 26.59 4.11
N ARG A 316 4.39 25.87 5.05
CA ARG A 316 5.57 26.35 5.79
C ARG A 316 6.84 26.09 4.96
N SER A 317 6.96 26.81 3.85
CA SER A 317 7.95 26.52 2.81
C SER A 317 9.40 26.85 3.18
N GLY A 318 9.66 27.79 4.09
CA GLY A 318 11.04 28.21 4.43
C GLY A 318 11.91 27.05 4.92
N ASP A 319 11.52 26.44 6.04
CA ASP A 319 12.24 25.28 6.61
C ASP A 319 12.29 24.09 5.64
N ALA A 320 11.18 23.84 4.93
CA ALA A 320 11.08 22.72 4.00
C ALA A 320 12.07 22.84 2.85
N VAL A 321 12.18 24.03 2.24
CA VAL A 321 13.09 24.31 1.12
C VAL A 321 14.54 24.09 1.54
N SER A 322 14.96 24.66 2.67
CA SER A 322 16.33 24.48 3.16
C SER A 322 16.69 23.01 3.42
N THR A 323 15.69 22.20 3.81
CA THR A 323 15.89 20.76 4.02
C THR A 323 16.01 20.03 2.68
N TYR A 324 15.15 20.35 1.71
CA TYR A 324 15.20 19.76 0.38
C TYR A 324 16.51 20.07 -0.35
N GLU A 325 16.97 21.32 -0.33
CA GLU A 325 18.23 21.74 -0.97
C GLU A 325 19.42 20.94 -0.40
N ARG A 326 19.54 20.88 0.93
CA ARG A 326 20.59 20.09 1.60
C ARG A 326 20.51 18.59 1.29
N LEU A 327 19.31 18.03 1.22
CA LEU A 327 19.15 16.61 0.90
C LEU A 327 19.39 16.31 -0.59
N ALA A 328 19.10 17.26 -1.48
CA ALA A 328 19.38 17.14 -2.91
C ALA A 328 20.88 17.14 -3.22
N GLU A 329 21.69 17.86 -2.43
CA GLU A 329 23.16 17.79 -2.51
C GLU A 329 23.70 16.38 -2.24
N LYS A 330 23.04 15.63 -1.33
CA LYS A 330 23.43 14.26 -0.99
C LYS A 330 22.87 13.23 -1.98
N THR A 331 21.59 13.38 -2.33
CA THR A 331 20.80 12.38 -3.05
C THR A 331 19.92 13.07 -4.10
N PRO A 332 20.50 13.56 -5.20
CA PRO A 332 19.79 14.36 -6.20
C PRO A 332 18.65 13.59 -6.87
N GLU A 333 18.77 12.27 -6.99
CA GLU A 333 17.73 11.42 -7.59
C GLU A 333 16.37 11.51 -6.89
N LEU A 334 16.33 11.80 -5.58
CA LEU A 334 15.08 11.94 -4.82
C LEU A 334 14.27 13.18 -5.18
N PHE A 335 14.87 14.12 -5.91
CA PHE A 335 14.29 15.41 -6.27
C PHE A 335 14.24 15.67 -7.77
N ALA A 336 14.73 14.74 -8.59
CA ALA A 336 14.72 14.87 -10.05
C ALA A 336 13.30 14.98 -10.63
N GLU A 337 12.32 14.32 -9.99
CA GLU A 337 10.91 14.36 -10.38
C GLU A 337 10.02 14.87 -9.25
N PRO A 338 8.92 15.57 -9.56
CA PRO A 338 7.95 15.96 -8.55
C PRO A 338 7.19 14.73 -8.03
N VAL A 339 7.05 14.67 -6.71
CA VAL A 339 6.45 13.52 -6.00
C VAL A 339 5.16 13.92 -5.31
N GLU A 340 4.11 13.15 -5.48
CA GLU A 340 2.82 13.37 -4.83
C GLU A 340 2.92 13.22 -3.29
N LEU A 341 2.26 14.10 -2.52
CA LEU A 341 2.26 14.06 -1.05
C LEU A 341 0.89 13.64 -0.47
N PRO A 342 0.86 12.87 0.65
CA PRO A 342 2.02 12.29 1.36
C PRO A 342 2.75 11.19 0.57
N HIS A 343 4.02 10.98 0.91
CA HIS A 343 4.88 9.99 0.27
C HIS A 343 5.74 9.24 1.29
N GLY A 344 6.03 7.96 1.04
CA GLY A 344 6.99 7.18 1.84
C GLY A 344 6.58 6.88 3.29
N LEU A 345 5.32 7.09 3.67
CA LEU A 345 4.88 6.92 5.07
C LEU A 345 4.47 5.49 5.44
N ILE A 346 3.93 4.74 4.48
CA ILE A 346 3.54 3.34 4.63
C ILE A 346 4.00 2.52 3.42
N SER A 347 4.07 1.19 3.56
CA SER A 347 4.75 0.31 2.60
C SER A 347 3.82 -0.67 1.86
N GLY A 348 2.50 -0.50 1.93
CA GLY A 348 1.53 -1.51 1.47
C GLY A 348 0.68 -1.07 0.26
N PRO A 349 0.46 -1.96 -0.74
CA PRO A 349 -0.38 -1.68 -1.92
C PRO A 349 -1.76 -1.16 -1.52
N PRO A 350 -2.26 -0.08 -2.13
CA PRO A 350 -3.62 0.37 -1.84
C PRO A 350 -4.59 -0.76 -2.18
N ILE A 351 -5.66 -0.85 -1.40
CA ILE A 351 -6.75 -1.80 -1.62
C ILE A 351 -7.18 -1.71 -3.08
N LEU A 352 -7.16 -2.85 -3.77
CA LEU A 352 -7.60 -2.96 -5.16
C LEU A 352 -9.12 -2.74 -5.20
N ALA A 353 -9.54 -1.50 -5.46
CA ALA A 353 -10.93 -1.24 -5.81
C ALA A 353 -11.23 -1.90 -7.16
N SER A 354 -12.33 -2.66 -7.23
CA SER A 354 -12.82 -3.32 -8.45
C SER A 354 -13.26 -2.30 -9.49
N GLU A 355 -12.95 -2.55 -10.77
CA GLU A 355 -13.35 -1.79 -11.97
C GLU A 355 -13.50 -0.28 -11.77
N VAL A 356 -12.36 0.39 -11.61
CA VAL A 356 -12.39 1.83 -11.40
C VAL A 356 -11.98 2.59 -12.65
N ALA A 357 -12.72 3.67 -12.91
CA ALA A 357 -12.40 4.76 -13.81
C ALA A 357 -10.90 5.11 -13.79
N GLN A 358 -10.25 5.07 -14.96
CA GLN A 358 -8.85 5.46 -15.12
C GLN A 358 -8.74 6.57 -16.16
N ALA A 359 -7.84 7.51 -15.93
CA ALA A 359 -7.53 8.56 -16.88
C ALA A 359 -6.07 8.99 -16.80
N THR A 360 -5.48 9.27 -17.96
CA THR A 360 -4.11 9.74 -18.10
C THR A 360 -4.12 11.23 -18.37
N PHE A 361 -3.34 11.98 -17.59
CA PHE A 361 -3.23 13.43 -17.70
C PHE A 361 -1.79 13.84 -17.95
N SER A 362 -1.63 14.87 -18.78
CA SER A 362 -0.40 15.68 -18.83
C SER A 362 -0.67 17.01 -18.13
N PHE A 363 0.18 17.38 -17.19
CA PHE A 363 0.02 18.56 -16.36
C PHE A 363 1.37 19.14 -15.92
N GLU A 364 1.36 20.42 -15.61
CA GLU A 364 2.53 21.15 -15.12
C GLU A 364 2.55 21.16 -13.59
N VAL A 365 3.64 20.71 -12.98
CA VAL A 365 3.91 20.90 -11.55
C VAL A 365 4.80 22.12 -11.39
N THR A 366 4.25 23.17 -10.76
CA THR A 366 4.97 24.42 -10.48
C THR A 366 6.04 24.24 -9.39
N THR A 367 6.96 25.21 -9.27
CA THR A 367 7.95 25.31 -8.18
C THR A 367 7.35 25.34 -6.76
N ARG A 368 6.04 25.58 -6.64
CA ARG A 368 5.28 25.52 -5.38
C ARG A 368 4.54 24.20 -5.18
N GLY A 369 4.79 23.19 -6.00
CA GLY A 369 4.16 21.88 -5.88
C GLY A 369 2.66 21.89 -6.21
N ARG A 370 2.22 22.85 -7.04
CA ARG A 370 0.83 22.98 -7.49
C ARG A 370 0.71 22.55 -8.94
N VAL A 371 -0.41 21.88 -9.25
CA VAL A 371 -0.74 21.45 -10.60
C VAL A 371 -1.40 22.58 -11.41
N ARG A 372 -0.95 22.78 -12.65
CA ARG A 372 -1.50 23.69 -13.66
C ARG A 372 -1.63 22.99 -15.01
N GLU A 373 -2.35 23.63 -15.94
CA GLU A 373 -2.46 23.20 -17.35
C GLU A 373 -2.79 21.70 -17.54
N ILE A 374 -3.79 21.21 -16.81
CA ILE A 374 -4.18 19.80 -16.87
C ILE A 374 -4.91 19.50 -18.20
N SER A 375 -4.26 18.70 -19.03
CA SER A 375 -4.76 18.13 -20.28
C SER A 375 -5.02 16.64 -20.13
N GLU A 376 -6.17 16.17 -20.65
CA GLU A 376 -6.51 14.75 -20.68
C GLU A 376 -5.90 14.12 -21.95
N ILE A 377 -5.21 12.99 -21.80
CA ILE A 377 -4.66 12.19 -22.90
C ILE A 377 -5.61 11.04 -23.23
N SER A 378 -6.07 10.31 -22.21
CA SER A 378 -6.95 9.15 -22.38
C SER A 378 -7.80 8.90 -21.14
N SER A 379 -8.96 8.26 -21.30
CA SER A 379 -9.81 7.79 -20.21
C SER A 379 -10.55 6.49 -20.58
N THR A 380 -10.77 5.60 -19.61
CA THR A 380 -11.34 4.25 -19.86
C THR A 380 -12.86 4.28 -20.09
N ASN A 381 -13.59 5.11 -19.34
CA ASN A 381 -15.06 5.05 -19.25
C ASN A 381 -15.76 6.39 -19.62
N GLY A 382 -15.04 7.33 -20.23
CA GLY A 382 -15.56 8.59 -20.78
C GLY A 382 -15.37 9.84 -19.91
N ALA A 383 -15.86 10.99 -20.41
CA ALA A 383 -15.51 12.33 -19.92
C ALA A 383 -15.91 12.64 -18.46
N ARG A 384 -16.96 11.99 -17.91
CA ARG A 384 -17.41 12.24 -16.53
C ARG A 384 -16.39 11.78 -15.49
N ASP A 385 -15.74 10.67 -15.76
CA ASP A 385 -14.73 10.07 -14.90
C ASP A 385 -13.44 10.91 -14.91
N ALA A 386 -13.02 11.36 -16.10
CA ALA A 386 -11.91 12.28 -16.24
C ALA A 386 -12.12 13.62 -15.49
N ILE A 387 -13.35 14.17 -15.50
CA ILE A 387 -13.67 15.40 -14.75
C ILE A 387 -13.49 15.22 -13.24
N ARG A 388 -13.94 14.09 -12.68
CA ARG A 388 -13.78 13.80 -11.23
C ARG A 388 -12.31 13.68 -10.87
N ILE A 389 -11.56 12.87 -11.64
CA ILE A 389 -10.13 12.64 -11.41
C ILE A 389 -9.35 13.97 -11.54
N LYS A 390 -9.66 14.78 -12.55
CA LYS A 390 -9.08 16.11 -12.75
C LYS A 390 -9.31 17.05 -11.56
N LYS A 391 -10.48 16.97 -10.92
CA LYS A 391 -10.77 17.80 -9.73
C LYS A 391 -9.88 17.38 -8.55
N GLY A 392 -9.68 16.08 -8.32
CA GLY A 392 -8.77 15.61 -7.27
C GLY A 392 -7.32 15.97 -7.54
N LEU A 393 -6.86 15.79 -8.78
CA LEU A 393 -5.51 16.19 -9.18
C LEU A 393 -5.17 17.66 -8.88
N ARG A 394 -6.16 18.57 -8.93
CA ARG A 394 -5.97 20.00 -8.58
C ARG A 394 -5.76 20.25 -7.09
N GLU A 395 -6.31 19.37 -6.25
CA GLU A 395 -6.22 19.48 -4.80
C GLU A 395 -4.88 18.93 -4.29
N LEU A 396 -4.29 17.97 -5.01
CA LEU A 396 -3.01 17.36 -4.69
C LEU A 396 -1.87 18.37 -4.51
N ARG A 397 -0.94 17.99 -3.62
CA ARG A 397 0.33 18.67 -3.40
C ARG A 397 1.45 17.78 -3.89
N PHE A 398 2.43 18.41 -4.49
CA PHE A 398 3.65 17.75 -4.91
C PHE A 398 4.83 18.31 -4.12
N ARG A 399 5.76 17.45 -3.72
CA ARG A 399 7.14 17.86 -3.49
C ARG A 399 7.68 18.41 -4.82
N PRO A 400 8.28 19.61 -4.83
CA PRO A 400 8.81 20.19 -6.06
C PRO A 400 10.02 19.40 -6.55
N ALA A 401 10.23 19.41 -7.87
CA ALA A 401 11.49 18.95 -8.44
C ALA A 401 12.57 20.00 -8.26
N LEU A 402 13.82 19.54 -8.12
CA LEU A 402 15.02 20.35 -8.05
C LEU A 402 15.92 20.03 -9.24
N ASP A 403 16.59 21.03 -9.79
CA ASP A 403 17.63 20.83 -10.81
C ASP A 403 19.00 20.52 -10.18
N ASP A 404 20.02 20.38 -11.02
CA ASP A 404 21.40 20.10 -10.59
C ASP A 404 22.01 21.19 -9.71
N ALA A 405 21.43 22.39 -9.70
CA ALA A 405 21.82 23.50 -8.83
C ALA A 405 21.01 23.54 -7.51
N ALA A 406 20.21 22.49 -7.25
CA ALA A 406 19.24 22.42 -6.16
C ALA A 406 18.19 23.56 -6.21
N GLU A 407 17.94 24.14 -7.38
CA GLU A 407 16.89 25.14 -7.57
C GLU A 407 15.58 24.48 -7.98
N ARG A 408 14.47 25.00 -7.46
CA ARG A 408 13.13 24.46 -7.77
C ARG A 408 12.74 24.78 -9.20
N VAL A 409 12.40 23.75 -9.95
CA VAL A 409 11.98 23.87 -11.35
C VAL A 409 10.53 23.49 -11.56
N THR A 410 9.96 24.02 -12.64
CA THR A 410 8.65 23.62 -13.12
C THR A 410 8.82 22.43 -14.07
N VAL A 411 8.05 21.37 -13.87
CA VAL A 411 8.17 20.12 -14.65
C VAL A 411 6.81 19.71 -15.21
N ILE A 412 6.79 19.30 -16.49
CA ILE A 412 5.60 18.69 -17.11
C ILE A 412 5.64 17.19 -16.85
N VAL A 413 4.55 16.67 -16.29
CA VAL A 413 4.43 15.28 -15.88
C VAL A 413 3.26 14.64 -16.62
N THR A 414 3.46 13.40 -17.08
CA THR A 414 2.38 12.57 -17.61
C THR A 414 2.20 11.37 -16.70
N LYS A 415 1.04 11.26 -16.05
CA LYS A 415 0.72 10.15 -15.13
C LYS A 415 -0.72 9.68 -15.31
N THR A 416 -0.91 8.38 -15.15
CA THR A 416 -2.23 7.71 -15.17
C THR A 416 -2.74 7.56 -13.77
N TYR A 417 -4.02 7.89 -13.59
CA TYR A 417 -4.69 8.05 -12.32
C TYR A 417 -6.01 7.27 -12.34
N ARG A 418 -6.40 6.68 -11.21
CA ARG A 418 -7.58 5.82 -11.04
C ARG A 418 -8.46 6.33 -9.92
N GLU A 419 -9.77 6.32 -10.07
CA GLU A 419 -10.65 6.66 -8.95
C GLU A 419 -10.49 5.67 -7.75
N THR A 420 -10.78 6.03 -6.50
CA THR A 420 -10.69 5.10 -5.34
C THR A 420 -12.02 4.78 -4.67
N ARG A 421 -13.11 5.38 -5.17
CA ARG A 421 -14.43 5.18 -4.58
C ARG A 421 -15.09 3.91 -5.14
N SER A 422 -15.43 2.98 -4.26
CA SER A 422 -16.51 2.03 -4.52
C SER A 422 -17.83 2.81 -4.58
N ARG A 423 -18.71 2.46 -5.53
CA ARG A 423 -20.08 3.00 -5.56
C ARG A 423 -20.84 2.64 -4.29
#